data_AF-A0A1W6ZL16-F1
#
_entry.id   AF-A0A1W6ZL16-F1
#
_cell.length_a   1.000
_cell.length_b   1.000
_cell.length_c   1.000
_cell.angle_alpha   90.00
_cell.angle_beta   90.00
_cell.angle_gamma   90.00
#
_symmetry.space_group_name_H-M   'P 1'
#
loop_
_entity.id
_entity.type
_entity.pdbx_description
1 polymer ?
#
loop_
_entity_poly.entity_id
_entity_poly.type
_entity_poly.pdbx_seq_one_letter_code
_entity_poly.pdbx_strand_id
1 'polypeptide(L)' 'MDISDPYKAAAFAAYAAFGLIFPKAQGHYDAQGHFIVTAARAAAIHECSARAAQYPEWEYGNTEFYIYRACMAEHGEPE' A
#
# COMPACT_ATOMS: atom_id res chain seq x y z
N MET A 1 24.67 12.69 -24.53
CA MET A 1 23.95 11.53 -23.95
C MET A 1 23.64 10.61 -25.11
N ASP A 2 24.50 9.62 -25.35
CA ASP A 2 24.44 8.79 -26.55
C ASP A 2 23.51 7.58 -26.31
N ILE A 3 22.46 7.48 -27.12
CA ILE A 3 21.34 6.54 -27.00
C ILE A 3 21.56 5.25 -27.82
N SER A 4 22.77 5.06 -28.35
CA SER A 4 23.12 4.05 -29.35
C SER A 4 23.46 2.66 -28.81
N ASP A 5 23.37 2.45 -27.49
CA ASP A 5 23.74 1.18 -26.84
C ASP A 5 22.51 0.24 -26.73
N PRO A 6 22.40 -0.83 -27.54
CA PRO A 6 21.20 -1.67 -27.60
C PRO A 6 20.92 -2.38 -26.26
N TYR A 7 21.98 -2.63 -25.47
CA TYR A 7 21.88 -3.23 -24.14
C TYR A 7 21.21 -2.31 -23.11
N LYS A 8 21.38 -0.99 -23.25
CA LYS A 8 20.72 0.00 -22.37
C LYS A 8 19.25 0.08 -22.68
N ALA A 9 18.87 0.10 -23.97
CA ALA A 9 17.47 0.09 -24.40
C ALA A 9 16.72 -1.16 -23.90
N ALA A 10 17.35 -2.33 -23.98
CA ALA A 10 16.78 -3.58 -23.47
C ALA A 10 16.60 -3.56 -21.93
N ALA A 11 17.56 -2.99 -21.19
CA ALA A 11 17.46 -2.86 -19.74
C ALA A 11 16.30 -1.94 -19.30
N PHE A 12 16.08 -0.82 -20.00
CA PHE A 12 14.94 0.06 -19.71
C PHE A 12 13.59 -0.59 -20.01
N ALA A 13 13.49 -1.34 -21.12
CA ALA A 13 12.27 -2.04 -21.50
C ALA A 13 11.89 -3.13 -20.48
N ALA A 14 12.88 -3.88 -19.97
CA ALA A 14 12.65 -4.89 -18.93
C ALA A 14 12.15 -4.27 -17.61
N TYR A 15 12.68 -3.11 -17.22
CA TYR A 15 12.26 -2.42 -15.99
C TYR A 15 10.83 -1.85 -16.10
N ALA A 16 10.46 -1.31 -17.27
CA ALA A 16 9.11 -0.80 -17.52
C ALA A 16 8.04 -1.90 -17.49
N ALA A 17 8.35 -3.11 -17.96
CA ALA A 17 7.43 -4.24 -17.93
C ALA A 17 7.17 -4.78 -16.50
N PHE A 18 8.14 -4.67 -15.59
CA PHE A 18 8.00 -5.16 -14.21
C PHE A 18 7.02 -4.31 -13.37
N GLY A 19 6.84 -3.03 -13.72
CA GLY A 19 5.95 -2.11 -13.01
C GLY A 19 4.45 -2.31 -13.24
N LEU A 20 4.05 -3.25 -14.11
CA LEU A 20 2.64 -3.50 -14.48
C LEU A 20 1.98 -4.64 -13.73
N ILE A 21 2.76 -5.45 -12.98
CA ILE A 21 2.25 -6.68 -12.35
C ILE A 21 1.78 -6.45 -10.90
N PHE A 22 2.16 -5.33 -10.30
CA PHE A 22 1.72 -4.99 -8.94
C PHE A 22 0.55 -4.01 -9.02
N PRO A 23 -0.65 -4.38 -8.49
CA PRO A 23 -1.68 -3.38 -8.26
C PRO A 23 -1.07 -2.33 -7.33
N LYS A 24 -0.85 -1.13 -7.87
CA LYS A 24 -0.33 -0.03 -7.07
C LYS A 24 -1.34 0.19 -5.95
N ALA A 25 -0.91 0.11 -4.70
CA ALA A 25 -1.63 0.77 -3.61
C ALA A 25 -1.60 2.27 -3.95
N GLN A 26 -2.65 2.75 -4.63
CA GLN A 26 -2.68 4.12 -5.14
C GLN A 26 -3.01 5.01 -3.96
N GLY A 27 -1.98 5.49 -3.25
CA GLY A 27 -2.14 6.62 -2.36
C GLY A 27 -2.62 7.83 -3.15
N HIS A 28 -3.63 8.53 -2.65
CA HIS A 28 -3.95 9.86 -3.14
C HIS A 28 -2.92 10.81 -2.55
N TYR A 29 -2.24 11.60 -3.37
CA TYR A 29 -1.30 12.62 -2.91
C TYR A 29 -1.78 14.01 -3.35
N ASP A 30 -1.63 15.03 -2.50
CA ASP A 30 -1.90 16.41 -2.89
C ASP A 30 -0.79 16.97 -3.81
N ALA A 31 -0.97 18.19 -4.31
CA ALA A 31 0.00 18.86 -5.18
C ALA A 31 1.35 19.13 -4.49
N GLN A 32 1.40 19.01 -3.16
CA GLN A 32 2.57 19.19 -2.30
C GLN A 32 3.22 17.86 -1.94
N GLY A 33 2.64 16.72 -2.35
CA GLY A 33 3.14 15.38 -2.10
C GLY A 33 2.70 14.77 -0.77
N HIS A 34 1.73 15.33 -0.06
CA HIS A 34 1.19 14.73 1.15
C HIS A 34 0.18 13.63 0.83
N PHE A 35 0.25 12.53 1.56
CA PHE A 35 -0.74 11.46 1.47
C PHE A 35 -2.09 11.96 2.00
N ILE A 36 -3.11 11.92 1.15
CA ILE A 36 -4.48 12.30 1.47
C ILE A 36 -5.22 11.07 1.99
N VAL A 37 -5.61 11.13 3.26
CA VAL A 37 -6.54 10.17 3.86
C VAL A 37 -7.95 10.72 3.74
N THR A 38 -8.85 10.00 3.06
CA THR A 38 -10.27 10.37 3.01
C THR A 38 -10.91 10.21 4.39
N ALA A 39 -12.01 10.92 4.66
CA ALA A 39 -12.74 10.74 5.92
C ALA A 39 -13.23 9.29 6.11
N ALA A 40 -13.63 8.62 5.03
CA ALA A 40 -14.01 7.20 5.05
C ALA A 40 -12.84 6.30 5.46
N ARG A 41 -11.66 6.51 4.85
CA ARG A 41 -10.46 5.75 5.22
C ARG A 41 -10.03 6.03 6.66
N ALA A 42 -10.08 7.28 7.11
CA ALA A 42 -9.75 7.63 8.50
C ALA A 42 -10.68 6.93 9.51
N ALA A 43 -11.98 6.84 9.21
CA ALA A 43 -12.94 6.12 10.04
C ALA A 43 -12.67 4.61 10.05
N ALA A 44 -12.40 4.01 8.88
CA ALA A 44 -12.03 2.60 8.76
C ALA A 44 -10.76 2.27 9.57
N ILE A 45 -9.70 3.09 9.45
CA ILE A 45 -8.47 2.92 10.25
C ILE A 45 -8.82 2.90 11.74
N HIS A 46 -9.60 3.87 12.21
CA HIS A 46 -9.94 3.97 13.63
C HIS A 46 -10.72 2.74 14.13
N GLU A 47 -11.72 2.29 13.37
CA GLU A 47 -12.48 1.07 13.70
C GLU A 47 -11.58 -0.17 13.70
N CYS A 48 -10.80 -0.36 12.64
CA CYS A 48 -9.94 -1.53 12.49
C CYS A 48 -8.82 -1.58 13.52
N SER A 49 -8.23 -0.43 13.87
CA SER A 49 -7.25 -0.34 14.96
C SER A 49 -7.88 -0.70 16.32
N ALA A 50 -9.10 -0.23 16.60
CA ALA A 50 -9.79 -0.56 17.85
C ALA A 50 -10.12 -2.06 17.96
N ARG A 51 -10.48 -2.70 16.83
CA ARG A 51 -10.71 -4.15 16.75
C ARG A 51 -9.41 -4.93 16.94
N ALA A 52 -8.33 -4.51 16.28
CA ALA A 52 -7.03 -5.17 16.35
C ALA A 52 -6.35 -5.05 17.73
N ALA A 53 -6.56 -3.93 18.44
CA ALA A 53 -5.96 -3.66 19.75
C ALA A 53 -6.32 -4.70 20.85
N GLN A 54 -7.31 -5.56 20.61
CA GLN A 54 -7.64 -6.68 21.50
C GLN A 54 -6.60 -7.82 21.44
N TYR A 55 -5.72 -7.81 20.44
CA TYR A 55 -4.76 -8.88 20.15
C TYR A 55 -3.32 -8.36 20.15
N PRO A 56 -2.79 -7.91 21.30
CA PRO A 56 -1.48 -7.27 21.32
C PRO A 56 -0.36 -8.20 20.83
N GLU A 57 0.57 -7.64 20.07
CA GLU A 57 1.66 -8.38 19.40
C GLU A 57 2.47 -9.30 20.33
N TRP A 58 2.73 -8.87 21.58
CA TRP A 58 3.54 -9.65 22.53
C TRP A 58 2.85 -10.95 23.01
N GLU A 59 1.53 -11.04 22.86
CA GLU A 59 0.75 -12.21 23.28
C GLU A 59 0.25 -13.01 22.06
N TYR A 60 -0.10 -12.33 20.96
CA TYR A 60 -0.74 -12.93 19.79
C TYR A 60 0.08 -12.82 18.49
N GLY A 61 1.33 -12.35 18.56
CA GLY A 61 2.20 -12.15 17.41
C GLY A 61 1.55 -11.27 16.34
N ASN A 62 1.54 -11.75 15.10
CA ASN A 62 1.01 -10.99 13.96
C ASN A 62 -0.53 -10.96 13.87
N THR A 63 -1.25 -11.48 14.87
CA THR A 63 -2.72 -11.52 14.84
C THR A 63 -3.32 -10.12 14.75
N GLU A 64 -2.76 -9.15 15.48
CA GLU A 64 -3.14 -7.73 15.40
C GLU A 64 -3.18 -7.25 13.94
N PHE A 65 -2.09 -7.50 13.21
CA PHE A 65 -1.95 -7.13 11.82
C PHE A 65 -2.98 -7.84 10.94
N TYR A 66 -3.17 -9.16 11.09
CA TYR A 66 -4.14 -9.88 10.26
C TYR A 66 -5.58 -9.40 10.48
N ILE A 67 -5.96 -9.08 11.72
CA ILE A 67 -7.26 -8.51 12.06
C ILE A 67 -7.43 -7.13 11.41
N TYR A 68 -6.42 -6.25 11.55
CA TYR A 68 -6.45 -4.92 10.94
C TYR A 68 -6.58 -5.00 9.41
N ARG A 69 -5.76 -5.84 8.76
CA ARG A 69 -5.77 -6.03 7.30
C ARG A 69 -7.10 -6.56 6.79
N ALA A 70 -7.66 -7.56 7.46
CA ALA A 70 -8.97 -8.12 7.11
C ALA A 70 -10.08 -7.06 7.24
N CYS A 71 -10.09 -6.31 8.33
CA CYS A 71 -11.05 -5.23 8.55
C CYS A 71 -10.93 -4.13 7.48
N MET A 72 -9.71 -3.67 7.16
CA MET A 72 -9.51 -2.67 6.10
C MET A 72 -10.03 -3.18 4.74
N ALA A 73 -9.81 -4.46 4.43
CA ALA A 73 -10.35 -5.10 3.24
C ALA A 73 -11.89 -5.18 3.24
N GLU A 74 -12.54 -5.38 4.39
CA GLU A 74 -14.01 -5.30 4.55
C GLU A 74 -14.54 -3.89 4.22
N HIS A 75 -13.77 -2.84 4.55
CA HIS A 75 -14.08 -1.46 4.18
C HIS A 75 -13.71 -1.13 2.72
N GLY A 76 -13.09 -2.04 1.98
CA GLY A 76 -12.59 -1.80 0.63
C GLY A 76 -11.39 -0.84 0.58
N GLU A 77 -10.74 -0.61 1.71
CA GLU A 77 -9.62 0.31 1.87
C GLU A 77 -8.29 -0.47 1.94
N PRO A 78 -7.17 0.09 1.42
CA PRO A 78 -5.86 -0.50 1.61
C PRO A 78 -5.38 -0.31 3.06
N GLU A 79 -4.81 -1.36 3.64
CA GLU A 79 -4.15 -1.37 4.96
C GLU A 79 -3.07 -0.29 5.13
#